data_AF-A0A662N1H9-F1
#
_entry.id   AF-A0A662N1H9-F1
#
_cell.length_a   1.000
_cell.length_b   1.000
_cell.length_c   1.000
_cell.angle_alpha   90.00
_cell.angle_beta   90.00
_cell.angle_gamma   90.00
#
_symmetry.space_group_name_H-M   'P 1'
#
loop_
_entity.id
_entity.type
_entity.pdbx_description
1 polymer ?
#
loop_
_entity_poly.entity_id
_entity_poly.type
_entity_poly.pdbx_seq_one_letter_code
_entity_poly.pdbx_strand_id
1 'polypeptide(L)'
;MEFDMGSMLGDIGVGGIVGFISGYALKKFIKIVLALIGAYVISLFWLQQKGVISINRDALFNLTQSAAGQALGLGDKVLGILPGGGAFVAAFYLGFTRG
;
A
#
# COMPACT_ATOMS: atom_id res chain seq x y z
N MET A 1 -8.93 -6.17 35.91
CA MET A 1 -8.66 -5.18 34.86
C MET A 1 -9.88 -4.27 34.81
N GLU A 2 -9.78 -3.09 35.41
CA GLU A 2 -10.79 -2.03 35.22
C GLU A 2 -10.71 -1.60 33.76
N PHE A 3 -11.77 -1.87 33.00
CA PHE A 3 -11.93 -1.35 31.64
C PHE A 3 -12.23 0.14 31.75
N ASP A 4 -11.18 0.95 31.78
CA ASP A 4 -11.30 2.40 31.75
C ASP A 4 -11.66 2.85 30.32
N MET A 5 -12.97 2.81 30.04
CA MET A 5 -13.56 3.07 28.72
C MET A 5 -13.09 4.41 28.12
N GLY A 6 -12.73 5.40 28.95
CA GLY A 6 -12.25 6.71 28.51
C GLY A 6 -10.88 6.66 27.84
N SER A 7 -9.94 5.87 28.39
CA SER A 7 -8.61 5.69 27.80
C SER A 7 -8.66 4.88 26.50
N MET A 8 -9.50 3.84 26.45
CA MET A 8 -9.71 3.03 25.24
C MET A 8 -10.36 3.84 24.11
N LEU A 9 -11.34 4.70 24.41
CA LEU A 9 -11.95 5.60 23.43
C LEU A 9 -10.98 6.66 22.92
N GLY A 10 -10.11 7.19 23.78
CA GLY A 10 -9.04 8.10 23.39
C GLY A 10 -8.05 7.44 22.42
N ASP A 11 -7.57 6.24 22.75
CA ASP A 11 -6.61 5.50 21.93
C ASP A 11 -7.21 5.03 20.59
N ILE A 12 -8.49 4.62 20.59
CA ILE A 12 -9.24 4.29 19.37
C ILE A 12 -9.43 5.52 18.48
N GLY A 13 -9.72 6.69 19.06
CA GLY A 13 -9.90 7.95 18.33
C GLY A 13 -8.61 8.41 17.66
N VAL A 14 -7.50 8.39 18.38
CA VAL A 14 -6.18 8.75 17.83
C VAL A 14 -5.76 7.75 16.75
N GLY A 15 -5.91 6.44 16.99
CA GLY A 15 -5.62 5.40 16.01
C GLY A 15 -6.45 5.53 14.73
N GLY A 16 -7.73 5.90 14.82
CA GLY A 16 -8.58 6.15 13.67
C GLY A 16 -8.13 7.35 12.83
N ILE A 17 -7.85 8.50 13.46
CA ILE A 17 -7.39 9.70 12.76
C ILE A 17 -6.05 9.45 12.06
N VAL A 18 -5.10 8.86 12.78
CA VAL A 18 -3.78 8.52 12.24
C VAL A 18 -3.90 7.51 11.10
N GLY A 19 -4.77 6.51 11.24
CA GLY A 19 -5.09 5.56 10.17
C GLY A 19 -5.61 6.25 8.92
N PHE A 20 -6.62 7.11 9.05
CA PHE A 20 -7.21 7.84 7.93
C PHE A 20 -6.20 8.72 7.19
N ILE A 21 -5.42 9.53 7.91
CA ILE A 21 -4.40 10.41 7.31
C ILE A 21 -3.33 9.58 6.60
N SER A 22 -2.87 8.51 7.23
CA SER A 22 -1.84 7.63 6.67
C SER A 22 -2.34 6.93 5.39
N GLY A 23 -3.58 6.41 5.39
CA GLY A 23 -4.19 5.78 4.23
C GLY A 23 -4.36 6.75 3.07
N TYR A 24 -4.82 7.98 3.35
CA TYR A 24 -5.00 9.04 2.36
C TYR A 24 -3.67 9.46 1.72
N ALA A 25 -2.63 9.69 2.55
CA ALA A 25 -1.31 10.04 2.07
C ALA A 25 -0.68 8.92 1.22
N LEU A 26 -0.82 7.67 1.68
CA LEU A 26 -0.31 6.51 0.96
C LEU A 26 -0.95 6.38 -0.43
N LYS A 27 -2.26 6.59 -0.55
CA LYS A 27 -2.94 6.50 -1.85
C LYS A 27 -2.43 7.52 -2.86
N LYS A 28 -2.20 8.76 -2.44
CA LYS A 28 -1.58 9.79 -3.31
C LYS A 28 -0.16 9.41 -3.71
N PHE A 29 0.63 8.90 -2.78
CA PHE A 29 1.98 8.44 -3.06
C PHE A 29 1.98 7.30 -4.09
N ILE A 30 1.12 6.29 -3.91
CA ILE A 30 1.00 5.17 -4.85
C ILE A 30 0.63 5.65 -6.24
N LYS A 31 -0.30 6.61 -6.39
CA LYS A 31 -0.65 7.16 -7.72
C LYS A 31 0.57 7.75 -8.44
N ILE A 32 1.41 8.51 -7.73
CA ILE A 32 2.63 9.10 -8.30
C ILE A 32 3.63 8.00 -8.68
N VAL A 33 3.86 7.04 -7.79
CA VAL A 33 4.77 5.92 -8.04
C VAL A 33 4.30 5.08 -9.23
N LEU A 34 3.01 4.77 -9.33
CA LEU A 34 2.44 4.04 -10.47
C LEU A 34 2.61 4.81 -11.77
N ALA A 35 2.41 6.13 -11.76
CA ALA A 35 2.62 6.95 -12.94
C ALA A 35 4.08 6.91 -13.42
N LEU A 36 5.04 6.98 -12.49
CA LEU A 36 6.47 6.88 -12.81
C LEU A 36 6.84 5.50 -13.33
N ILE A 37 6.37 4.42 -12.70
CA ILE A 37 6.60 3.04 -13.15
C ILE A 37 6.00 2.84 -14.54
N GLY A 38 4.76 3.27 -14.76
CA GLY A 38 4.09 3.17 -16.06
C GLY A 38 4.86 3.91 -17.16
N ALA A 39 5.27 5.15 -16.90
CA ALA A 39 6.09 5.93 -17.83
C ALA A 39 7.42 5.23 -18.15
N TYR A 40 8.07 4.67 -17.14
CA TYR A 40 9.32 3.92 -17.31
C TYR A 40 9.12 2.66 -18.16
N VAL A 41 8.08 1.87 -17.87
CA VAL A 41 7.77 0.66 -18.65
C VAL A 41 7.47 1.01 -20.10
N ILE A 42 6.69 2.06 -20.37
CA ILE A 42 6.42 2.53 -21.74
C ILE A 42 7.73 2.91 -22.45
N SER A 43 8.62 3.63 -21.77
CA SER A 43 9.94 4.00 -22.32
C SER A 43 10.76 2.77 -22.70
N LEU A 44 10.81 1.74 -21.84
CA LEU A 44 11.50 0.49 -22.14
C LEU A 44 10.91 -0.22 -23.36
N PHE A 45 9.57 -0.36 -23.43
CA PHE A 45 8.92 -0.97 -24.59
C PHE A 45 9.19 -0.22 -25.89
N TRP A 46 9.30 1.11 -25.83
CA TRP A 46 9.65 1.93 -26.99
C TRP A 46 11.09 1.67 -27.46
N LEU A 47 12.06 1.56 -26.54
CA LEU A 47 13.44 1.18 -26.87
C LEU A 47 13.53 -0.24 -27.44
N GLN A 48 12.71 -1.18 -26.96
CA GLN A 48 12.65 -2.53 -27.50
C GLN A 48 12.14 -2.56 -28.95
N GLN A 49 11.11 -1.76 -29.28
CA GLN A 49 10.61 -1.67 -30.66
C GLN A 49 11.66 -1.13 -31.63
N LYS A 50 12.55 -0.24 -31.16
CA LYS A 50 13.69 0.27 -31.92
C LYS A 50 14.89 -0.69 -31.97
N GLY A 51 14.82 -1.83 -31.29
CA GLY A 51 15.91 -2.81 -31.22
C GLY A 51 17.11 -2.36 -30.39
N VAL A 52 16.97 -1.29 -29.58
CA VAL A 52 18.07 -0.78 -28.74
C VAL A 52 18.33 -1.71 -27.54
N ILE A 53 17.27 -2.33 -27.01
CA ILE A 53 17.33 -3.26 -25.88
C ILE A 53 16.45 -4.50 -26.14
N SER A 54 16.80 -5.63 -25.53
CA SER A 54 15.96 -6.82 -25.46
C SER A 54 15.42 -6.97 -24.04
N ILE A 55 14.10 -7.06 -23.88
CA ILE A 55 13.45 -7.19 -22.56
C ILE A 55 13.03 -8.65 -22.37
N ASN A 56 13.55 -9.28 -21.31
CA ASN A 56 13.05 -10.57 -20.87
C ASN A 56 11.70 -10.38 -20.14
N ARG A 57 10.61 -10.75 -20.82
CA ARG A 57 9.25 -10.59 -20.30
C ARG A 57 9.01 -11.50 -19.09
N ASP A 58 9.52 -12.73 -19.11
CA ASP A 58 9.34 -13.69 -18.01
C ASP A 58 10.00 -13.20 -16.72
N ALA A 59 11.23 -12.66 -16.82
CA ALA A 59 11.91 -12.05 -15.69
C ALA A 59 11.14 -10.82 -15.16
N LEU A 60 10.61 -9.99 -16.05
CA LEU A 60 9.82 -8.81 -15.66
C LEU A 60 8.52 -9.20 -14.96
N PHE A 61 7.83 -10.23 -15.44
CA PHE A 61 6.63 -10.78 -14.80
C PHE A 61 6.95 -11.39 -13.44
N ASN A 62 8.03 -12.16 -13.32
CA ASN A 62 8.45 -12.76 -12.05
C ASN A 62 8.80 -11.69 -10.99
N LEU A 63 9.48 -10.61 -11.38
CA LEU A 63 9.74 -9.47 -10.49
C LEU A 63 8.45 -8.81 -10.03
N THR A 64 7.51 -8.60 -10.95
CA THR A 64 6.20 -8.00 -10.63
C THR A 64 5.39 -8.89 -9.69
N GLN A 65 5.36 -10.20 -9.94
CA GLN A 65 4.67 -11.18 -9.11
C GLN A 65 5.29 -11.27 -7.70
N SER A 66 6.62 -11.23 -7.61
CA SER A 66 7.33 -11.24 -6.33
C SER A 66 7.04 -9.98 -5.51
N ALA A 67 7.03 -8.81 -6.15
CA ALA A 67 6.69 -7.55 -5.51
C ALA A 67 5.23 -7.52 -5.04
N ALA A 68 4.29 -8.00 -5.86
CA ALA A 68 2.88 -8.12 -5.48
C ALA A 68 2.68 -9.09 -4.30
N GLY A 69 3.35 -10.25 -4.33
CA GLY A 69 3.29 -11.23 -3.25
C GLY A 69 3.84 -10.67 -1.93
N GLN A 70 4.93 -9.90 -1.96
CA GLN A 70 5.45 -9.22 -0.77
C GLN A 70 4.47 -8.18 -0.23
N ALA A 71 3.86 -7.37 -1.09
CA ALA A 71 2.87 -6.38 -0.68
C ALA A 71 1.65 -7.02 0.00
N LEU A 72 1.16 -8.14 -0.54
CA LEU A 72 0.07 -8.93 0.06
C LEU A 72 0.49 -9.53 1.40
N GLY A 73 1.67 -10.13 1.49
CA GLY A 73 2.19 -10.71 2.74
C GLY A 73 2.39 -9.68 3.85
N LEU A 74 2.75 -8.43 3.51
CA LEU A 74 2.78 -7.33 4.47
C LEU A 74 1.38 -6.98 4.98
N GLY A 75 0.37 -6.99 4.10
CA GLY A 75 -1.04 -6.80 4.47
C GLY A 75 -1.52 -7.86 5.45
N ASP A 76 -1.28 -9.14 5.14
CA ASP A 76 -1.66 -10.26 6.01
C ASP A 76 -0.97 -10.17 7.38
N LYS A 77 0.30 -9.76 7.40
CA LYS A 77 1.05 -9.55 8.65
C LYS A 77 0.43 -8.44 9.48
N VAL A 78 0.16 -7.26 8.89
CA VAL A 78 -0.48 -6.13 9.58
C VAL A 78 -1.85 -6.51 10.17
N LEU A 79 -2.62 -7.34 9.47
CA LEU A 79 -3.88 -7.87 10.00
C LEU A 79 -3.68 -8.86 11.17
N GLY A 80 -2.61 -9.65 11.15
CA GLY A 80 -2.31 -10.66 12.16
C GLY A 80 -1.68 -10.15 13.47
N ILE A 81 -0.96 -9.01 13.46
CA ILE A 81 -0.25 -8.47 14.65
C ILE A 81 -0.99 -7.38 15.42
N LEU A 82 -2.22 -7.02 15.05
CA LEU A 82 -2.89 -5.85 15.62
C LEU A 82 -4.11 -6.20 16.51
N PRO A 83 -3.92 -6.77 17.73
CA PRO A 83 -4.99 -6.83 18.72
C PRO A 83 -5.28 -5.41 19.23
N GLY A 84 -6.45 -4.85 18.87
CA GLY A 84 -6.92 -3.53 19.28
C GLY A 84 -6.98 -2.46 18.17
N GLY A 85 -6.47 -2.71 16.96
CA GLY A 85 -6.39 -1.70 15.89
C GLY A 85 -7.41 -1.81 14.76
N GLY A 86 -8.59 -2.39 15.03
CA GLY A 86 -9.69 -2.41 14.06
C GLY A 86 -10.09 -0.99 13.61
N ALA A 87 -10.04 -0.01 14.51
CA ALA A 87 -10.30 1.38 14.19
C ALA A 87 -9.23 2.01 13.28
N PHE A 88 -7.95 1.69 13.51
CA PHE A 88 -6.87 2.11 12.61
C PHE A 88 -7.06 1.50 11.23
N VAL A 89 -7.28 0.19 11.12
CA VAL A 89 -7.42 -0.50 9.81
C VAL A 89 -8.66 0.00 9.07
N ALA A 90 -9.80 0.13 9.76
CA ALA A 90 -11.03 0.64 9.17
C ALA A 90 -10.86 2.08 8.67
N ALA A 91 -10.30 2.96 9.51
CA ALA A 91 -10.06 4.35 9.14
C ALA A 91 -8.98 4.49 8.06
N PHE A 92 -7.93 3.67 8.10
CA PHE A 92 -6.90 3.58 7.07
C PHE A 92 -7.48 3.16 5.73
N TYR A 93 -8.29 2.11 5.70
CA TYR A 93 -8.98 1.68 4.49
C TYR A 93 -9.89 2.78 3.94
N LEU A 94 -10.63 3.47 4.82
CA LEU A 94 -11.48 4.60 4.45
C LEU A 94 -10.65 5.78 3.90
N GLY A 95 -9.51 6.10 4.53
CA GLY A 95 -8.56 7.10 4.03
C GLY A 95 -7.96 6.73 2.68
N PHE A 96 -7.58 5.46 2.52
CA PHE A 96 -6.99 4.93 1.30
C PHE A 96 -7.96 4.92 0.11
N THR A 97 -9.25 4.65 0.36
CA THR A 97 -10.29 4.72 -0.68
C THR A 97 -10.62 6.16 -1.06
N ARG A 98 -10.55 7.12 -0.12
CA ARG A 98 -10.81 8.55 -0.35
C ARG A 98 -9.63 9.32 -0.96
N GLY A 99 -8.41 8.77 -0.91
CA GLY A 99 -7.18 9.39 -1.43
C GLY A 99 -6.93 9.28 -2.92
#